data_AF-A0A9D8LYH4-F1
#
_entry.id   AF-A0A9D8LYH4-F1
#
_cell.length_a   1.000
_cell.length_b   1.000
_cell.length_c   1.000
_cell.angle_alpha   90.00
_cell.angle_beta   90.00
_cell.angle_gamma   90.00
#
_symmetry.space_group_name_H-M   'P 1'
#
loop_
_entity.id
_entity.type
_entity.pdbx_description
1 polymer ?
#
loop_
_entity_poly.entity_id
_entity_poly.type
_entity_poly.pdbx_seq_one_letter_code
_entity_poly.pdbx_strand_id
1 'polypeptide(L)' 'PDRARAVGAANGANPIPILVPCHRVIGSDGSLVGFGAGLEWKRRLLDVERPQLSLVLDGRPQL' A
#
# COMPACT_ATOMS: atom_id res chain seq x y z
N PRO A 1 12.48 -3.78 -18.74
CA PRO A 1 11.07 -4.21 -18.59
C PRO A 1 10.90 -5.45 -17.67
N ASP A 2 11.65 -6.53 -17.91
CA ASP A 2 11.39 -7.83 -17.27
C ASP A 2 11.64 -7.86 -15.77
N ARG A 3 12.64 -7.11 -15.29
CA ARG A 3 12.95 -7.01 -13.85
C ARG A 3 11.78 -6.41 -13.06
N ALA A 4 11.12 -5.38 -13.60
CA ALA A 4 9.97 -4.74 -12.95
C ALA A 4 8.76 -5.69 -12.88
N ARG A 5 8.52 -6.49 -13.93
CA ARG A 5 7.47 -7.51 -13.96
C ARG A 5 7.75 -8.63 -12.95
N ALA A 6 9.00 -9.10 -12.86
CA ALA A 6 9.41 -10.10 -11.88
C ALA A 6 9.21 -9.61 -10.43
N VAL A 7 9.59 -8.36 -10.14
CA VAL A 7 9.36 -7.73 -8.83
C VAL A 7 7.86 -7.62 -8.54
N GLY A 8 7.05 -7.19 -9.52
CA GLY A 8 5.60 -7.12 -9.37
C GLY A 8 4.96 -8.47 -9.04
N ALA A 9 5.38 -9.53 -9.72
CA ALA A 9 4.93 -10.90 -9.44
C ALA A 9 5.36 -11.37 -8.04
N ALA A 10 6.62 -11.14 -7.65
CA ALA A 10 7.12 -11.49 -6.32
C ALA A 10 6.36 -10.76 -5.20
N ASN A 11 6.08 -9.47 -5.37
CA ASN A 11 5.28 -8.69 -4.42
C ASN A 11 3.82 -9.16 -4.33
N GLY A 12 3.25 -9.58 -5.46
CA GLY A 12 1.89 -10.15 -5.50
C GLY A 12 1.78 -11.50 -4.79
N ALA A 13 2.87 -12.28 -4.78
CA ALA A 13 2.95 -13.60 -4.14
C ALA A 13 3.35 -13.55 -2.65
N ASN A 14 3.46 -12.37 -2.05
CA ASN A 14 3.85 -12.23 -0.65
C ASN A 14 2.84 -12.92 0.30
N PRO A 15 3.26 -13.93 1.10
CA PRO A 15 2.38 -14.67 2.01
C PRO A 15 2.04 -13.90 3.29
N ILE A 16 2.76 -12.81 3.60
CA ILE A 16 2.56 -12.03 4.83
C ILE A 16 2.35 -10.55 4.45
N PRO A 17 1.17 -10.18 3.91
CA PRO A 17 0.85 -8.80 3.56
C PRO A 17 0.86 -7.89 4.80
N ILE A 18 0.91 -6.58 4.58
CA ILE A 18 1.00 -5.54 5.63
C ILE A 18 2.38 -5.49 6.30
N LEU A 19 2.85 -6.59 6.91
CA LEU A 19 4.16 -6.65 7.55
C LEU A 19 5.28 -6.48 6.52
N VAL A 20 5.22 -7.25 5.43
CA VAL A 20 5.96 -6.93 4.21
C VAL A 20 5.08 -5.99 3.39
N PRO A 21 5.49 -4.73 3.16
CA PRO A 21 4.62 -3.67 2.67
C PRO A 21 4.41 -3.73 1.14
N CYS A 22 3.98 -4.88 0.62
CA CYS A 22 3.76 -5.08 -0.81
C CYS A 22 2.61 -4.20 -1.38
N HIS A 23 1.73 -3.67 -0.53
CA HIS A 23 0.73 -2.67 -0.92
C HIS A 23 1.33 -1.31 -1.27
N ARG A 24 2.59 -1.02 -0.90
CA ARG A 24 3.29 0.24 -1.23
C ARG A 24 3.92 0.27 -2.62
N VAL A 25 3.96 -0.86 -3.33
CA VAL A 25 4.51 -0.93 -4.69
C VAL A 25 3.41 -0.64 -5.71
N ILE A 26 3.60 0.36 -6.56
CA ILE A 26 2.60 0.85 -7.54
C ILE A 26 3.19 0.93 -8.94
N GLY A 27 2.32 1.04 -9.95
CA GLY A 27 2.74 1.31 -11.33
C GLY A 27 3.44 2.68 -11.42
N SER A 28 4.35 2.83 -12.38
CA SER A 28 5.06 4.10 -12.61
C SER A 28 4.13 5.25 -13.03
N ASP A 29 2.94 4.91 -13.52
CA ASP A 29 1.85 5.83 -13.86
C ASP A 29 0.94 6.16 -12.66
N GLY A 30 1.26 5.65 -11.46
CA GLY A 30 0.45 5.81 -10.26
C GLY A 30 -0.71 4.81 -10.14
N SER A 31 -0.85 3.87 -11.07
CA SER A 31 -1.91 2.86 -11.02
C SER A 31 -1.71 1.86 -9.89
N LEU A 32 -2.81 1.46 -9.26
CA LEU A 32 -2.82 0.32 -8.34
C LEU A 32 -2.96 -0.96 -9.15
N VAL A 33 -1.91 -1.77 -9.15
CA VAL A 33 -1.85 -3.07 -9.82
C VAL A 33 -1.37 -4.12 -8.82
N GLY A 34 -1.80 -5.38 -9.00
CA GLY A 34 -1.26 -6.55 -8.28
C GLY A 34 -1.30 -6.45 -6.75
N PHE A 35 -2.23 -7.17 -6.12
CA PHE A 35 -2.23 -7.37 -4.67
C PHE A 35 -2.90 -8.68 -4.31
N GLY A 36 -2.25 -9.52 -3.50
CA GLY A 36 -2.78 -10.84 -3.12
C GLY A 36 -4.15 -10.79 -2.45
N ALA A 37 -4.44 -9.73 -1.70
CA ALA A 37 -5.75 -9.50 -1.07
C ALA A 37 -6.71 -8.62 -1.88
N GLY A 38 -6.36 -8.24 -3.12
CA GLY A 38 -7.20 -7.41 -4.00
C GLY A 38 -6.99 -5.90 -3.89
N LEU A 39 -7.31 -5.18 -4.98
CA LEU A 39 -6.96 -3.75 -5.11
C LEU A 39 -7.69 -2.83 -4.12
N GLU A 40 -8.88 -3.22 -3.67
CA GLU A 40 -9.63 -2.47 -2.65
C GLU A 40 -8.86 -2.41 -1.33
N TRP A 41 -8.34 -3.55 -0.86
CA TRP A 41 -7.53 -3.62 0.34
C TRP A 41 -6.24 -2.83 0.21
N LYS A 42 -5.59 -2.89 -0.95
CA LYS A 42 -4.40 -2.08 -1.25
C LYS A 42 -4.69 -0.58 -1.12
N ARG A 43 -5.83 -0.11 -1.67
CA ARG A 43 -6.27 1.28 -1.54
C ARG A 43 -6.50 1.66 -0.08
N ARG A 44 -7.28 0.85 0.66
CA ARG A 44 -7.58 1.11 2.08
C ARG A 44 -6.32 1.18 2.93
N LEU A 45 -5.36 0.26 2.74
CA LEU A 45 -4.09 0.27 3.46
C LEU A 45 -3.29 1.54 3.19
N LEU A 46 -3.19 1.95 1.92
CA LEU A 46 -2.52 3.21 1.55
C LEU A 46 -3.23 4.43 2.16
N ASP A 47 -4.55 4.43 2.24
CA ASP A 47 -5.32 5.53 2.84
C ASP A 47 -5.12 5.61 4.36
N VAL A 48 -5.04 4.47 5.05
CA VAL A 48 -4.72 4.40 6.49
C VAL A 48 -3.29 4.86 6.78
N GLU A 49 -2.34 4.57 5.89
CA GLU A 49 -0.94 5.00 6.01
C GLU A 49 -0.74 6.50 5.75
N ARG A 50 -1.74 7.20 5.19
CA ARG A 50 -1.62 8.63 4.97
C ARG A 50 -1.42 9.33 6.31
N PRO A 51 -0.40 10.20 6.43
CA PRO A 51 -0.22 11.00 7.62
C PRO A 51 -1.50 11.75 7.95
N GLN A 52 -2.08 11.46 9.10
CA GLN A 52 -3.20 12.26 9.64
C GLN A 52 -2.59 13.54 10.22
N LEU A 53 -2.20 14.45 9.32
CA LEU A 53 -1.70 15.78 9.68
C LEU A 53 -2.71 16.53 10.56
N SER A 54 -4.01 16.25 10.44
CA SER A 54 -5.04 16.77 11.33
C SER A 54 -4.86 16.36 12.79
N LEU A 55 -4.45 15.12 13.09
CA LEU A 55 -4.24 14.69 14.49
C LEU A 55 -3.07 15.41 15.15
N VAL A 56 -2.02 15.70 14.38
CA VAL A 56 -0.81 16.37 14.88
C VAL A 56 -1.02 17.88 15.02
N LEU A 57 -1.84 18.48 14.14
CA LEU A 57 -2.08 19.92 14.12
C LEU A 57 -3.28 20.35 14.98
N ASP A 58 -4.30 19.50 15.18
CA ASP A 58 -5.54 19.87 15.88
C ASP A 58 -5.53 19.59 17.39
N GLY A 59 -4.47 18.98 17.95
CA GLY A 59 -4.24 18.87 19.40
C GLY A 59 -5.35 18.18 20.21
N ARG A 60 -6.29 17.45 19.60
CA ARG A 60 -7.38 16.80 20.33
C ARG A 60 -7.01 15.35 20.70
N PRO A 61 -7.20 14.93 21.96
CA PRO A 61 -7.13 13.52 22.32
C PRO A 61 -8.30 12.78 21.69
N GLN A 62 -8.02 11.68 20.98
CA GLN A 62 -9.06 10.79 20.48
C GLN A 62 -9.65 10.00 21.66
N LEU A 63 -10.89 10.32 22.01
CA LEU A 63 -11.76 9.53 22.87
C LEU A 63 -12.38 8.39 22.06
#